data_AF-A0A5C7QTS2-F1
#
_entry.id   AF-A0A5C7QTS2-F1
#
_cell.length_a   1.000
_cell.length_b   1.000
_cell.length_c   1.000
_cell.angle_alpha   90.00
_cell.angle_beta   90.00
_cell.angle_gamma   90.00
#
_symmetry.space_group_name_H-M   'P 1'
#
loop_
_entity.id
_entity.type
_entity.pdbx_description
1 polymer ?
#
loop_
_entity_poly.entity_id
_entity_poly.type
_entity_poly.pdbx_seq_one_letter_code
_entity_poly.pdbx_strand_id
1 'polypeptide(L)' 'MHGKSKRRPLEPEERAFNQRLAQIRVKIEHRIRCLKVFCILKGVYRGRRQRFERRLNLITGLVNRLIPIK' A
#
# COMPACT_ATOMS: atom_id res chain seq x y z
N MET A 1 14.17 5.31 -0.53
CA MET A 1 13.48 6.60 -0.36
C MET A 1 14.52 7.71 -0.39
N HIS A 2 15.00 8.11 -1.57
CA HIS A 2 15.90 9.25 -1.72
C HIS A 2 15.15 10.32 -2.51
N GLY A 3 14.64 11.33 -1.80
CA GLY A 3 14.03 12.48 -2.44
C GLY A 3 15.11 13.26 -3.17
N LYS A 4 15.13 13.17 -4.50
CA LYS A 4 15.95 14.10 -5.28
C LYS A 4 15.51 15.52 -4.95
N SER A 5 16.49 16.41 -4.79
CA SER A 5 16.27 17.78 -4.35
C SER A 5 15.32 18.50 -5.32
N LYS A 6 14.28 19.16 -4.78
CA LYS A 6 13.24 19.90 -5.55
C LYS A 6 13.77 21.06 -6.41
N ARG A 7 15.09 21.27 -6.45
CA ARG A 7 15.76 22.46 -7.01
C ARG A 7 16.32 22.23 -8.42
N ARG A 8 16.20 21.03 -8.99
CA ARG A 8 16.63 20.75 -10.38
C ARG A 8 15.44 20.32 -11.23
N PRO A 9 15.34 20.77 -12.49
CA PRO A 9 14.40 20.23 -13.45
C PRO A 9 14.57 18.72 -13.55
N LEU A 10 13.46 17.98 -13.57
CA LEU A 10 13.50 16.53 -13.79
C LEU A 10 13.77 16.26 -15.26
N GLU A 11 14.72 15.37 -15.53
CA GLU A 11 14.93 14.88 -16.89
C GLU A 11 13.67 14.15 -17.39
N PRO A 12 13.39 14.16 -18.71
CA PRO A 12 12.19 13.53 -19.27
C PRO A 12 12.02 12.06 -18.85
N GLU A 13 13.11 11.31 -18.80
CA GLU A 13 13.14 9.90 -18.37
C GLU A 13 12.78 9.73 -16.90
N GLU A 14 13.32 10.59 -16.03
CA GLU A 14 13.01 10.58 -14.60
C GLU A 14 11.53 10.91 -14.35
N ARG A 15 10.98 11.85 -15.14
CA ARG A 15 9.56 12.18 -15.08
C ARG A 15 8.69 11.00 -15.51
N ALA A 16 9.03 10.32 -16.61
CA ALA A 16 8.31 9.14 -17.07
C ALA A 16 8.36 7.99 -16.05
N PHE A 17 9.53 7.77 -15.44
CA PHE A 17 9.71 6.78 -14.37
C PHE A 17 8.86 7.13 -13.13
N ASN A 18 8.92 8.37 -12.67
CA ASN A 18 8.13 8.84 -11.53
C ASN A 18 6.63 8.74 -11.79
N GLN A 19 6.18 8.97 -13.02
CA GLN A 19 4.77 8.81 -13.41
C GLN A 19 4.33 7.34 -13.32
N ARG A 20 5.14 6.40 -13.84
CA ARG A 20 4.86 4.95 -13.70
C ARG A 20 4.84 4.51 -12.24
N LEU A 21 5.81 4.98 -11.44
CA LEU A 21 5.84 4.70 -10.00
C LEU A 21 4.61 5.26 -9.28
N ALA A 22 4.18 6.48 -9.61
CA ALA A 22 3.01 7.10 -9.00
C ALA A 22 1.74 6.29 -9.30
N GLN A 23 1.58 5.81 -10.53
CA GLN A 23 0.44 4.93 -10.91
C GLN A 23 0.41 3.66 -10.06
N ILE A 24 1.56 3.02 -9.84
CA ILE A 24 1.66 1.82 -8.97
C ILE A 24 1.33 2.19 -7.52
N ARG A 25 1.88 3.30 -7.00
CA ARG A 25 1.65 3.75 -5.62
C ARG A 25 0.18 4.01 -5.34
N VAL A 26 -0.55 4.68 -6.24
CA VAL A 26 -1.99 4.93 -6.07
C VAL A 26 -2.76 3.63 -5.93
N LYS A 27 -2.47 2.61 -6.77
CA LYS A 27 -3.10 1.27 -6.63
C LYS A 27 -2.82 0.66 -5.26
N ILE A 28 -1.58 0.74 -4.78
CA ILE A 28 -1.17 0.21 -3.46
C ILE A 28 -1.83 0.99 -2.30
N GLU A 29 -1.90 2.32 -2.39
CA GLU A 29 -2.51 3.16 -1.36
C GLU A 29 -4.00 2.87 -1.19
N HIS A 30 -4.73 2.64 -2.29
CA HIS A 30 -6.13 2.19 -2.22
C HIS A 30 -6.26 0.87 -1.46
N ARG A 31 -5.37 -0.11 -1.68
CA ARG A 31 -5.34 -1.37 -0.92
C ARG A 31 -5.07 -1.15 0.56
N ILE A 32 -4.04 -0.37 0.88
CA ILE A 32 -3.66 -0.07 2.26
C ILE A 32 -4.81 0.66 2.97
N ARG A 33 -5.52 1.57 2.29
CA ARG A 33 -6.70 2.24 2.82
C ARG A 33 -7.79 1.24 3.18
N CYS A 34 -8.13 0.30 2.29
CA CYS A 34 -9.11 -0.75 2.58
C CYS A 34 -8.69 -1.63 3.77
N LEU A 35 -7.40 -1.96 3.85
CA LEU A 35 -6.85 -2.75 4.96
C LEU A 35 -6.88 -1.98 6.29
N LYS A 36 -6.65 -0.66 6.28
CA LYS A 36 -6.70 0.19 7.48
C LYS A 36 -8.10 0.42 8.05
N VAL A 37 -9.16 -0.01 7.36
CA VAL A 37 -10.53 -0.02 7.92
C VAL A 37 -10.63 -1.03 9.07
N PHE A 38 -9.89 -2.14 8.99
CA PHE A 38 -9.94 -3.17 10.01
C PHE A 38 -9.21 -2.73 11.28
N CYS A 39 -9.88 -2.79 12.43
CA CYS A 39 -9.29 -2.42 13.74
C CYS A 39 -8.01 -3.19 14.08
N ILE A 40 -7.84 -4.39 13.51
CA ILE A 40 -6.62 -5.20 13.65
C ILE A 40 -5.36 -4.50 13.10
N LEU A 41 -5.52 -3.61 12.12
CA LEU A 41 -4.46 -2.81 11.50
C LEU A 41 -4.48 -1.34 11.93
N LYS A 42 -5.66 -0.81 12.29
CA LYS A 42 -5.82 0.59 12.72
C LYS A 42 -5.36 0.84 14.16
N GLY A 43 -5.49 -0.15 15.04
CA GLY A 43 -5.26 0.01 16.48
C GLY A 43 -4.30 -1.04 17.06
N VAL A 44 -4.11 -0.97 18.38
CA VAL A 44 -3.27 -1.93 19.11
C VAL A 44 -4.00 -3.27 19.20
N TYR A 45 -3.43 -4.30 18.59
CA TYR A 45 -3.97 -5.66 18.70
C TYR A 45 -3.65 -6.27 20.07
N ARG A 46 -4.69 -6.59 20.85
CA ARG A 46 -4.55 -7.14 22.22
C ARG A 46 -4.74 -8.67 22.32
N GLY A 47 -4.66 -9.40 21.20
CA GLY A 47 -4.81 -10.87 21.16
C GLY A 47 -3.48 -11.62 21.06
N ARG A 48 -3.52 -12.96 21.17
CA ARG A 48 -2.33 -13.81 20.92
C ARG A 48 -1.75 -13.55 19.53
N ARG A 49 -0.46 -13.22 19.47
CA ARG A 49 0.27 -12.89 18.23
C ARG A 49 0.16 -13.98 17.15
N GLN A 50 0.17 -15.26 17.53
CA GLN A 50 0.00 -16.38 16.59
C GLN A 50 -1.33 -16.34 15.78
N ARG A 51 -2.38 -15.70 16.31
CA ARG A 51 -3.66 -15.53 15.58
C ARG A 51 -3.70 -14.28 14.72
N PHE A 52 -2.79 -13.34 14.92
CA PHE A 52 -2.74 -12.09 14.17
C PHE A 52 -2.45 -12.36 12.70
N GLU A 53 -1.39 -13.12 12.40
CA GLU A 53 -0.98 -13.43 11.02
C GLU A 53 -2.07 -14.17 10.25
N ARG A 54 -2.71 -15.19 10.86
CA ARG A 54 -3.83 -15.89 10.23
C ARG A 54 -4.99 -14.95 9.90
N ARG A 55 -5.38 -14.08 10.84
CA ARG A 55 -6.46 -13.08 10.62
C ARG A 55 -6.07 -12.07 9.55
N LEU A 56 -4.82 -11.60 9.56
CA LEU A 56 -4.29 -10.68 8.58
C LEU A 56 -4.31 -11.32 7.18
N ASN A 57 -3.82 -12.54 7.03
CA ASN A 57 -3.77 -13.27 5.77
C ASN A 57 -5.16 -13.50 5.16
N LEU A 58 -6.16 -13.77 6.00
CA LEU A 58 -7.55 -13.89 5.55
C LEU A 58 -8.08 -12.55 5.04
N ILE A 59 -7.85 -11.46 5.79
CA ILE A 59 -8.28 -10.12 5.40
C ILE A 59 -7.61 -9.67 4.09
N THR A 60 -6.29 -9.89 3.95
CA THR A 60 -5.57 -9.54 2.73
C THR A 60 -6.05 -10.35 1.53
N GLY A 61 -6.33 -11.64 1.70
CA GLY A 61 -6.92 -12.49 0.67
C GLY A 61 -8.29 -11.98 0.21
N LEU A 62 -9.17 -11.63 1.15
CA LEU A 62 -10.50 -11.07 0.84
C LEU A 62 -10.41 -9.72 0.13
N VAL A 63 -9.61 -8.79 0.66
CA VAL A 63 -9.38 -7.50 0.01
C VAL A 63 -8.87 -7.74 -1.40
N ASN A 64 -7.83 -8.57 -1.57
CA ASN A 64 -7.23 -8.88 -2.87
C ASN A 64 -8.25 -9.37 -3.90
N ARG A 65 -9.18 -10.25 -3.50
CA ARG A 65 -10.27 -10.75 -4.35
C ARG A 65 -11.31 -9.69 -4.70
N LEU A 66 -11.66 -8.80 -3.76
CA LEU A 66 -12.73 -7.82 -3.93
C LEU A 66 -12.38 -6.67 -4.88
N ILE A 67 -11.09 -6.32 -4.99
CA ILE A 67 -10.64 -5.29 -5.94
C ILE A 67 -9.74 -6.00 -6.96
N PRO A 68 -10.25 -6.47 -8.09
CA PRO A 68 -9.40 -7.11 -9.08
C PRO A 68 -8.36 -6.12 -9.60
N ILE A 69 -7.09 -6.52 -9.58
CA ILE A 69 -6.02 -5.77 -10.24
C ILE A 69 -6.05 -6.19 -11.70
N LYS A 70 -6.57 -5.32 -12.56
CA LYS A 70 -6.29 -5.37 -14.00
C LYS A 70 -5.00 -4.60 -14.30
#